data_AF-A0A7V1NTA5-F1
#
_entry.id   AF-A0A7V1NTA5-F1
#
_cell.length_a   1.000
_cell.length_b   1.000
_cell.length_c   1.000
_cell.angle_alpha   90.00
_cell.angle_beta   90.00
_cell.angle_gamma   90.00
#
_symmetry.space_group_name_H-M   'P 1'
#
loop_
_entity.id
_entity.type
_entity.pdbx_description
1 polymer ?
#
loop_
_entity_poly.entity_id
_entity_poly.type
_entity_poly.pdbx_seq_one_letter_code
_entity_poly.pdbx_strand_id
1 'polypeptide(L)'
;LGMVEHADFYSRATVEIAGKEPGTTMTMTGKPIVYGVTIPRNAPRPDLAVEFVKFLIGPEGQAIMEAQGQPPIAPPVADRKDVLPTPLQTLVK
;
A
#
# COMPACT_ATOMS: atom_id res chain seq x y z
N LEU A 1 -4.64 -9.50 -8.26
CA LEU A 1 -5.42 -8.69 -7.30
C LEU A 1 -4.61 -7.43 -7.02
N GLY A 2 -5.25 -6.26 -6.85
CA GLY A 2 -4.52 -5.02 -6.51
C GLY A 2 -4.01 -4.17 -7.67
N MET A 3 -4.43 -4.45 -8.91
CA MET A 3 -4.11 -3.62 -10.08
C MET A 3 -4.78 -2.25 -9.96
N VAL A 4 -4.02 -1.21 -9.60
CA VAL A 4 -4.54 0.15 -9.40
C VAL A 4 -5.24 0.68 -10.66
N GLU A 5 -4.74 0.29 -11.84
CA GLU A 5 -5.31 0.64 -13.15
C GLU A 5 -6.72 0.09 -13.39
N HIS A 6 -7.16 -0.90 -12.60
CA HIS A 6 -8.49 -1.50 -12.71
C HIS A 6 -9.46 -0.94 -11.67
N ALA A 7 -9.16 0.22 -11.06
CA ALA A 7 -10.04 0.87 -10.09
C ALA A 7 -11.50 0.99 -10.57
N ASP A 8 -11.70 1.40 -11.82
CA ASP A 8 -13.03 1.53 -12.43
C ASP A 8 -13.72 0.18 -12.62
N PHE A 9 -12.97 -0.88 -12.94
CA PHE A 9 -13.52 -2.22 -13.04
C PHE A 9 -13.99 -2.71 -11.67
N TYR A 10 -13.19 -2.50 -10.61
CA TYR A 10 -13.52 -2.95 -9.25
C TYR A 10 -14.70 -2.17 -8.66
N SER A 11 -14.85 -0.89 -8.98
CA SER A 11 -15.93 -0.05 -8.44
C SER A 11 -17.33 -0.47 -8.89
N ARG A 12 -17.43 -1.30 -9.94
CA ARG A 12 -18.68 -1.94 -10.39
C ARG A 12 -19.22 -2.96 -9.40
N ALA A 13 -18.38 -3.53 -8.53
CA ALA A 13 -18.83 -4.40 -7.46
C ALA A 13 -19.29 -3.53 -6.27
N THR A 14 -20.58 -3.62 -5.94
CA THR A 14 -21.16 -2.96 -4.77
C THR A 14 -21.94 -3.96 -3.93
N VAL A 15 -21.82 -3.82 -2.60
CA VAL A 15 -22.54 -4.68 -1.64
C VAL A 15 -23.13 -3.80 -0.56
N GLU A 16 -24.40 -4.03 -0.22
CA GLU A 16 -25.03 -3.43 0.95
C GLU A 16 -24.71 -4.27 2.19
N ILE A 17 -24.17 -3.64 3.23
CA ILE A 17 -23.85 -4.27 4.51
C ILE A 17 -24.51 -3.50 5.65
N ALA A 18 -24.50 -4.09 6.86
CA ALA A 18 -24.93 -3.40 8.06
C ALA A 18 -24.14 -2.10 8.28
N GLY A 19 -24.88 -1.04 8.60
CA GLY A 19 -24.33 0.28 8.91
C GLY A 19 -23.72 0.35 10.31
N LYS A 20 -23.29 1.55 10.72
CA LYS A 20 -22.66 1.76 12.04
C LYS A 20 -23.64 1.66 13.20
N GLU A 21 -24.92 1.86 12.93
CA GLU A 21 -25.99 1.85 13.93
C GLU A 21 -26.97 0.71 13.66
N PRO A 22 -27.60 0.11 14.70
CA PRO A 22 -28.60 -0.93 14.52
C PRO A 22 -29.72 -0.49 13.56
N GLY A 23 -30.04 -1.34 12.59
CA GLY A 23 -31.08 -1.07 11.59
C GLY A 23 -30.66 -0.16 10.43
N THR A 24 -29.42 0.35 10.43
CA THR A 24 -28.87 1.12 9.28
C THR A 24 -28.14 0.20 8.30
N THR A 25 -28.04 0.62 7.04
CA THR A 25 -27.21 -0.02 6.01
C THR A 25 -26.14 0.94 5.50
N MET A 26 -25.05 0.39 4.94
CA MET A 26 -24.07 1.15 4.18
C MET A 26 -23.65 0.40 2.92
N THR A 27 -23.31 1.13 1.86
CA THR A 27 -22.81 0.56 0.61
C THR A 27 -21.28 0.49 0.64
N MET A 28 -20.73 -0.70 0.42
CA MET A 28 -19.31 -0.90 0.15
C MET A 28 -19.10 -0.95 -1.36
N THR A 29 -18.23 -0.08 -1.87
CA THR A 29 -17.80 -0.07 -3.28
C THR A 29 -16.43 -0.71 -3.40
N GLY A 30 -16.28 -1.64 -4.34
CA GLY A 30 -15.03 -2.34 -4.61
C GLY A 30 -13.90 -1.37 -4.98
N LYS A 31 -12.70 -1.65 -4.47
CA LYS A 31 -11.48 -0.90 -4.74
C LYS A 31 -10.30 -1.86 -4.91
N PRO A 32 -9.21 -1.46 -5.60
CA PRO A 32 -7.98 -2.23 -5.60
C PRO A 32 -7.49 -2.47 -4.17
N ILE A 33 -6.99 -3.68 -3.89
CA ILE A 33 -6.30 -4.00 -2.64
C ILE A 33 -4.86 -3.51 -2.77
N VAL A 34 -4.49 -2.49 -2.00
CA VAL A 34 -3.16 -1.87 -2.01
C VAL A 34 -2.50 -2.03 -0.64
N TYR A 35 -1.28 -2.57 -0.62
CA TYR A 35 -0.49 -2.69 0.60
C TYR A 35 0.27 -1.40 0.91
N GLY A 36 0.29 -1.01 2.18
CA GLY A 36 1.07 0.10 2.69
C GLY A 36 2.10 -0.37 3.73
N VAL A 37 3.23 0.32 3.80
CA VAL A 37 4.29 0.09 4.79
C VAL A 37 4.71 1.43 5.39
N THR A 38 5.11 1.43 6.67
CA THR A 38 5.61 2.62 7.35
C THR A 38 6.66 2.26 8.40
N ILE A 39 7.45 3.24 8.83
CA ILE A 39 8.38 3.13 9.96
C ILE A 39 7.74 3.87 11.14
N PRO A 40 7.36 3.19 12.24
CA PRO A 40 6.82 3.85 13.41
C PRO A 40 7.79 4.89 13.99
N ARG A 41 7.25 6.00 14.51
CA ARG A 41 8.07 7.09 15.09
C ARG A 41 8.96 6.64 16.26
N ASN A 42 8.55 5.59 16.97
CA ASN A 42 9.25 5.00 18.10
C ASN A 42 9.94 3.67 17.74
N ALA A 43 10.24 3.42 16.45
CA ALA A 43 10.99 2.23 16.06
C ALA A 43 12.30 2.16 16.84
N PRO A 44 12.62 1.03 17.51
CA PRO A 44 13.79 0.93 18.38
C PRO A 44 15.11 0.98 17.59
N ARG A 45 15.05 0.66 16.29
CA ARG A 45 16.16 0.65 15.32
C ARG A 45 15.70 1.28 14.00
N PRO A 46 15.54 2.62 13.95
CA PRO A 46 15.02 3.30 12.76
C PRO A 46 16.01 3.19 11.58
N ASP A 47 17.31 3.09 11.86
CA ASP A 47 18.38 2.79 10.91
C ASP A 47 18.11 1.49 10.14
N LEU A 48 17.84 0.39 10.86
CA LEU A 48 17.57 -0.90 10.25
C LEU A 48 16.21 -0.95 9.57
N ALA A 49 15.21 -0.24 10.10
CA ALA A 49 13.90 -0.13 9.48
C ALA A 49 13.99 0.55 8.10
N VAL A 50 14.84 1.57 7.95
CA VAL A 50 15.08 2.21 6.64
C VAL A 50 15.69 1.22 5.65
N GLU A 51 16.70 0.46 6.05
CA GLU A 51 17.32 -0.54 5.17
C GLU A 51 16.33 -1.64 4.77
N PHE A 52 15.47 -2.10 5.69
CA PHE A 52 14.43 -3.06 5.37
C PHE A 52 13.42 -2.50 4.36
N VAL A 53 12.91 -1.28 4.58
CA VAL A 53 11.95 -0.66 3.65
C VAL A 53 12.59 -0.44 2.29
N LYS A 54 13.85 0.01 2.25
CA LYS A 54 14.63 0.18 1.02
C LYS A 54 14.77 -1.14 0.24
N PHE A 55 15.06 -2.24 0.93
CA PHE A 55 15.08 -3.57 0.33
C PHE A 55 13.71 -3.97 -0.22
N LEU A 56 12.66 -3.85 0.59
CA LEU A 56 11.29 -4.24 0.25
C LEU A 56 10.78 -3.53 -1.00
N ILE A 57 11.02 -2.21 -1.10
CA ILE A 57 10.55 -1.40 -2.22
C ILE A 57 11.56 -1.34 -3.37
N GLY A 58 12.76 -1.91 -3.21
CA GLY A 58 13.79 -2.00 -4.23
C GLY A 58 13.55 -3.15 -5.21
N PRO A 59 14.42 -3.31 -6.23
CA PRO A 59 14.23 -4.32 -7.28
C PRO A 59 14.09 -5.76 -6.75
N GLU A 60 14.86 -6.13 -5.73
CA GLU A 60 14.83 -7.46 -5.15
C GLU A 60 13.51 -7.74 -4.39
N GLY A 61 13.11 -6.83 -3.50
CA GLY A 61 11.83 -6.95 -2.80
C GLY A 61 10.63 -6.95 -3.75
N GLN A 62 10.65 -6.10 -4.77
CA GLN A 62 9.62 -6.07 -5.81
C GLN A 62 9.53 -7.41 -6.59
N ALA A 63 10.67 -7.99 -6.96
CA ALA A 63 10.70 -9.29 -7.65
C ALA A 63 10.15 -10.42 -6.77
N ILE A 64 10.43 -10.40 -5.46
CA ILE A 64 9.87 -11.37 -4.50
C ILE A 64 8.35 -11.22 -4.43
N MET A 65 7.84 -9.99 -4.29
CA MET A 65 6.40 -9.72 -4.19
C MET A 65 5.67 -10.17 -5.48
N GLU A 66 6.22 -9.85 -6.65
CA GLU A 66 5.71 -10.31 -7.95
C GLU A 66 5.66 -11.84 -8.02
N ALA A 67 6.73 -12.53 -7.63
CA ALA A 67 6.80 -14.00 -7.63
C ALA A 67 5.81 -14.65 -6.65
N GLN A 68 5.34 -13.92 -5.64
CA GLN A 68 4.30 -14.34 -4.70
C GLN A 68 2.88 -13.91 -5.13
N GLY A 69 2.71 -13.42 -6.36
CA GLY A 69 1.41 -13.02 -6.90
C GLY A 69 0.90 -11.67 -6.39
N GLN A 70 1.79 -10.85 -5.85
CA GLN A 70 1.52 -9.50 -5.36
C GLN A 70 2.28 -8.48 -6.21
N PRO A 71 1.77 -8.14 -7.40
CA PRO A 71 2.46 -7.23 -8.30
C PRO A 71 2.68 -5.86 -7.64
N PRO A 72 3.91 -5.33 -7.65
CA PRO A 72 4.24 -4.10 -6.96
C PRO A 72 3.70 -2.87 -7.69
N ILE A 73 3.51 -1.79 -6.95
CA ILE A 73 3.35 -0.45 -7.54
C ILE A 73 4.76 0.08 -7.82
N ALA A 74 5.11 0.26 -9.09
CA ALA A 74 6.44 0.67 -9.52
C ALA A 74 6.38 1.93 -10.42
N PRO A 75 6.95 3.09 -10.00
CA PRO A 75 7.60 3.31 -8.70
C PRO A 75 6.59 3.27 -7.54
N PRO A 76 7.01 2.84 -6.33
CA PRO A 76 6.19 2.91 -5.13
C PRO A 76 5.72 4.35 -4.86
N VAL A 77 4.53 4.52 -4.28
CA VAL A 77 3.94 5.84 -4.02
C VAL A 77 4.02 6.16 -2.53
N ALA A 78 4.46 7.37 -2.20
CA ALA A 78 4.43 7.89 -0.83
C ALA A 78 3.36 8.98 -0.67
N ASP A 79 2.69 9.00 0.48
CA ASP A 79 1.73 10.05 0.83
C ASP A 79 2.43 11.39 1.11
N ARG A 80 3.54 11.35 1.84
CA ARG A 80 4.37 12.50 2.20
C ARG A 80 5.85 12.17 2.01
N LYS A 81 6.30 12.31 0.77
CA LYS A 81 7.68 12.02 0.37
C LYS A 81 8.70 12.90 1.10
N ASP A 82 8.35 14.14 1.42
CA ASP A 82 9.22 15.14 2.06
C ASP A 82 9.63 14.77 3.49
N VAL A 83 8.81 13.98 4.19
CA VAL A 83 9.10 13.55 5.58
C VAL A 83 9.77 12.18 5.66
N LEU A 84 10.00 11.51 4.54
CA LEU A 84 10.71 10.23 4.52
C LEU A 84 12.21 10.42 4.76
N PRO A 85 12.90 9.43 5.35
CA PRO A 85 14.36 9.37 5.34
C PRO A 85 14.91 9.52 3.91
N THR A 86 15.96 10.32 3.74
CA THR A 86 16.56 10.63 2.42
C THR A 86 16.80 9.40 1.53
N PRO A 87 17.27 8.23 2.03
CA PRO A 87 17.46 7.05 1.20
C PRO A 87 16.18 6.50 0.56
N LEU A 88 15.00 6.78 1.13
CA LEU A 88 13.72 6.32 0.61
C LEU A 88 13.09 7.32 -0.36
N GLN A 89 13.39 8.61 -0.23
CA GLN A 89 12.82 9.66 -1.09
C GLN A 89 13.14 9.44 -2.58
N THR A 90 14.33 8.92 -2.89
CA THR A 90 14.73 8.68 -4.28
C THR A 90 14.06 7.47 -4.92
N LEU A 91 13.41 6.60 -4.12
CA LEU A 91 12.82 5.34 -4.56
C LEU A 91 11.31 5.41 -4.73
N VAL A 92 10.67 6.49 -4.28
CA VAL A 92 9.21 6.65 -4.30
C VAL A 92 8.79 7.84 -5.17
N LYS A 93 7.59 7.77 -5.72
CA LYS A 93 6.89 8.89 -6.34
C LYS A 93 6.15 9.70 -5.28
#